data_AF-A0A8B7PFH4-F1
#
_entry.id   AF-A0A8B7PFH4-F1
#
_cell.length_a   1.000
_cell.length_b   1.000
_cell.length_c   1.000
_cell.angle_alpha   90.00
_cell.angle_beta   90.00
_cell.angle_gamma   90.00
#
_symmetry.space_group_name_H-M   'P 1'
#
loop_
_entity.id
_entity.type
_entity.pdbx_description
1 polymer ?
#
loop_
_entity_poly.entity_id
_entity_poly.type
_entity_poly.pdbx_seq_one_letter_code
_entity_poly.pdbx_strand_id
1 'polypeptide(L)'
;MGCITGIVAKSFLIAFNVVVAVAALIVLTLASIVQSTLEGYGHDIPQDAHDVCIGLISASTFIICLGALGVVVSCCCGNKLFLYTYFVLGVILVVITLVFAGMGATDLKNEEYTTYIRTQMENDTKNYNFVAPGDYEASIDKIYTENQCCGVDYFSTSYPTGKLPAGCCKDTIDVQGTICKGTAESGKIYTQGCWEKFTDDVIDMAAATVNFAIFFGVLLFALLTSTCLCVKCTDAMPI
;
A
#
# COMPACT_ATOMS: atom_id res chain seq x y z
N MET A 1 -39.18 9.34 25.88
CA MET A 1 -37.95 8.52 25.70
C MET A 1 -37.21 8.80 24.38
N GLY A 2 -37.82 9.42 23.37
CA GLY A 2 -37.17 9.67 22.05
C GLY A 2 -36.03 10.70 21.98
N CYS A 3 -35.98 11.70 22.86
CA CYS A 3 -34.92 12.73 22.81
C CYS A 3 -33.55 12.19 23.25
N ILE A 4 -33.51 11.28 24.23
CA ILE A 4 -32.25 10.72 24.75
C ILE A 4 -31.64 9.74 23.74
N THR A 5 -32.46 8.88 23.13
CA THR A 5 -32.01 7.96 22.06
C THR A 5 -31.48 8.69 20.83
N GLY A 6 -32.08 9.82 20.46
CA GLY A 6 -31.61 10.63 19.32
C GLY A 6 -30.26 11.31 19.57
N ILE A 7 -30.02 11.83 20.77
CA ILE A 7 -28.72 12.45 21.13
C ILE A 7 -27.62 11.38 21.20
N VAL A 8 -27.91 10.24 21.83
CA VAL A 8 -26.94 9.12 21.93
C VAL A 8 -26.58 8.60 20.53
N ALA A 9 -27.55 8.43 19.63
CA ALA A 9 -27.30 7.99 18.26
C ALA A 9 -26.44 8.98 17.45
N LYS A 10 -26.67 10.29 17.62
CA LYS A 10 -25.84 11.32 16.96
C LYS A 10 -24.41 11.34 17.48
N SER A 11 -24.23 11.33 18.80
CA SER A 11 -22.89 11.28 19.40
C SER A 11 -22.13 10.03 18.99
N PHE A 12 -22.81 8.89 18.94
CA PHE A 12 -22.24 7.63 18.45
C PHE A 12 -21.79 7.76 16.98
N LEU A 13 -22.66 8.23 16.07
CA LEU A 13 -22.32 8.40 14.65
C LEU A 13 -21.13 9.35 14.44
N ILE A 14 -21.05 10.44 15.20
CA ILE A 14 -19.92 11.38 15.11
C ILE A 14 -18.63 10.71 15.57
N ALA A 15 -18.62 10.08 16.76
CA ALA A 15 -17.44 9.41 17.29
C ALA A 15 -16.92 8.33 16.33
N PHE A 16 -17.83 7.53 15.77
CA PHE A 16 -17.47 6.49 14.81
C PHE A 16 -16.97 7.03 13.47
N ASN A 17 -17.55 8.11 12.93
CA ASN A 17 -17.01 8.77 11.73
C ASN A 17 -15.58 9.27 11.94
N VAL A 18 -15.27 9.80 13.13
CA VAL A 18 -13.90 10.21 13.48
C VAL A 18 -12.96 9.00 13.54
N VAL A 19 -13.36 7.93 14.21
CA VAL A 19 -12.56 6.68 14.27
C VAL A 19 -12.31 6.13 12.87
N VAL A 20 -13.33 6.14 12.01
CA VAL A 20 -13.23 5.71 10.62
C VAL A 20 -12.26 6.56 9.82
N ALA A 21 -12.35 7.89 9.95
CA ALA A 21 -11.44 8.80 9.25
C ALA A 21 -9.98 8.57 9.69
N VAL A 22 -9.74 8.35 10.99
CA VAL A 22 -8.40 8.04 11.52
C VAL A 22 -7.90 6.69 10.99
N ALA A 23 -8.74 5.65 10.99
CA ALA A 23 -8.36 4.35 10.45
C ALA A 23 -8.07 4.40 8.94
N ALA A 24 -8.89 5.13 8.17
CA ALA A 24 -8.66 5.36 6.75
C ALA A 24 -7.35 6.14 6.49
N LEU A 25 -6.99 7.09 7.36
CA LEU A 25 -5.69 7.76 7.30
C LEU A 25 -4.53 6.79 7.51
N ILE A 26 -4.65 5.84 8.45
CA ILE A 26 -3.62 4.81 8.67
C ILE A 26 -3.44 3.97 7.42
N VAL A 27 -4.54 3.42 6.86
CA VAL A 27 -4.49 2.62 5.63
C VAL A 27 -3.91 3.42 4.46
N LEU A 28 -4.31 4.68 4.31
CA LEU A 28 -3.76 5.59 3.30
C LEU A 28 -2.24 5.72 3.43
N THR A 29 -1.74 6.01 4.63
CA THR A 29 -0.30 6.19 4.86
C THR A 29 0.51 4.92 4.58
N LEU A 30 0.03 3.76 5.05
CA LEU A 30 0.73 2.49 4.82
C LEU A 30 0.72 2.12 3.32
N ALA A 31 -0.43 2.24 2.65
CA ALA A 31 -0.54 1.97 1.23
C ALA A 31 0.32 2.93 0.39
N SER A 32 0.43 4.21 0.78
CA SER A 32 1.32 5.17 0.11
C SER A 32 2.80 4.83 0.28
N ILE A 33 3.21 4.39 1.47
CA ILE A 33 4.60 3.95 1.70
C ILE A 33 4.89 2.74 0.81
N VAL A 34 4.06 1.70 0.87
CA VAL A 34 4.21 0.49 0.03
C VAL A 34 4.25 0.86 -1.45
N GLN A 35 3.34 1.70 -1.94
CA GLN A 35 3.33 2.16 -3.34
C GLN A 35 4.64 2.85 -3.73
N SER A 36 5.14 3.76 -2.89
CA SER A 36 6.39 4.48 -3.18
C SER A 36 7.60 3.55 -3.21
N THR A 37 7.62 2.52 -2.35
CA THR A 37 8.66 1.51 -2.35
C THR A 37 8.56 0.63 -3.61
N LEU A 38 7.36 0.20 -3.98
CA LEU A 38 7.13 -0.59 -5.22
C LEU A 38 7.60 0.17 -6.47
N GLU A 39 7.34 1.49 -6.55
CA GLU A 39 7.80 2.32 -7.68
C GLU A 39 9.33 2.34 -7.82
N GLY A 40 10.05 2.22 -6.70
CA GLY A 40 11.51 2.12 -6.68
C GLY A 40 12.04 0.80 -7.26
N TYR A 41 11.24 -0.27 -7.25
CA TYR A 41 11.59 -1.54 -7.90
C TYR A 41 11.21 -1.57 -9.39
N GLY A 42 10.49 -0.56 -9.88
CA GLY A 42 10.23 -0.33 -11.29
C GLY A 42 9.65 -1.57 -11.99
N HIS A 43 10.37 -2.07 -12.99
CA HIS A 43 9.90 -3.14 -13.87
C HIS A 43 9.95 -4.56 -13.27
N ASP A 44 10.58 -4.75 -12.10
CA ASP A 44 10.56 -6.02 -11.38
C ASP A 44 9.17 -6.35 -10.81
N ILE A 45 8.35 -5.32 -10.60
CA ILE A 45 7.05 -5.42 -9.94
C ILE A 45 5.95 -5.51 -10.99
N PRO A 46 5.02 -6.49 -10.88
CA PRO A 46 3.87 -6.54 -11.76
C PRO A 46 2.90 -5.40 -11.49
N GLN A 47 2.27 -4.90 -12.55
CA GLN A 47 1.31 -3.78 -12.50
C GLN A 47 0.16 -4.02 -11.51
N ASP A 48 -0.26 -5.26 -11.34
CA ASP A 48 -1.34 -5.65 -10.42
C ASP A 48 -1.05 -5.21 -8.97
N ALA A 49 0.23 -5.20 -8.54
CA ALA A 49 0.63 -4.74 -7.21
C ALA A 49 0.32 -3.25 -7.01
N HIS A 50 0.65 -2.45 -8.03
CA HIS A 50 0.40 -1.02 -8.04
C HIS A 50 -1.09 -0.72 -8.08
N ASP A 51 -1.86 -1.45 -8.89
CA ASP A 51 -3.30 -1.27 -9.01
C ASP A 51 -4.01 -1.52 -7.67
N VAL A 52 -3.57 -2.52 -6.90
CA VAL A 52 -4.06 -2.78 -5.53
C VAL A 52 -3.75 -1.61 -4.61
N CYS A 53 -2.51 -1.11 -4.59
CA CYS A 53 -2.11 -0.01 -3.71
C CYS A 53 -2.83 1.30 -4.08
N ILE A 54 -2.92 1.64 -5.36
CA ILE A 54 -3.64 2.81 -5.88
C ILE A 54 -5.14 2.70 -5.56
N GLY A 55 -5.71 1.51 -5.68
CA GLY A 55 -7.08 1.20 -5.27
C GLY A 55 -7.33 1.49 -3.79
N LEU A 56 -6.44 1.04 -2.91
CA LEU A 56 -6.52 1.28 -1.47
C LEU A 56 -6.34 2.77 -1.11
N ILE A 57 -5.39 3.47 -1.76
CA ILE A 57 -5.15 4.91 -1.57
C ILE A 57 -6.38 5.72 -1.95
N SER A 58 -6.94 5.45 -3.14
CA SER A 58 -8.12 6.16 -3.64
C SER A 58 -9.33 5.91 -2.74
N ALA A 59 -9.63 4.65 -2.42
CA ALA A 59 -10.75 4.31 -1.53
C ALA A 59 -10.61 4.97 -0.15
N SER A 60 -9.42 4.92 0.46
CA SER A 60 -9.16 5.54 1.77
C SER A 60 -9.37 7.05 1.75
N THR A 61 -8.94 7.72 0.68
CA THR A 61 -9.14 9.16 0.49
C THR A 61 -10.64 9.51 0.43
N PHE A 62 -11.44 8.75 -0.32
CA PHE A 62 -12.89 8.95 -0.37
C PHE A 62 -13.55 8.68 0.98
N ILE A 63 -13.09 7.68 1.73
CA ILE A 63 -13.63 7.36 3.07
C ILE A 63 -13.35 8.51 4.06
N ILE A 64 -12.17 9.14 4.01
CA ILE A 64 -11.87 10.32 4.85
C ILE A 64 -12.82 11.47 4.53
N CYS A 65 -13.04 11.76 3.24
CA CYS A 65 -14.00 12.77 2.80
C CYS A 65 -15.43 12.45 3.26
N LEU A 66 -15.87 11.19 3.16
CA LEU A 66 -17.16 10.76 3.68
C LEU A 66 -17.26 10.89 5.19
N GLY A 67 -16.20 10.57 5.94
CA GLY A 67 -16.15 10.74 7.39
C GLY A 67 -16.38 12.20 7.79
N ALA A 68 -15.70 13.14 7.11
CA ALA A 68 -15.90 14.58 7.33
C ALA A 68 -17.33 15.02 7.01
N LEU A 69 -17.89 14.59 5.88
CA LEU A 69 -19.28 14.86 5.52
C LEU A 69 -20.28 14.25 6.52
N GLY A 70 -20.00 13.05 7.02
CA GLY A 70 -20.80 12.35 8.02
C GLY A 70 -20.88 13.12 9.33
N VAL A 71 -19.79 13.73 9.78
CA VAL A 71 -19.77 14.60 10.97
C VAL A 71 -20.61 15.87 10.73
N VAL A 72 -20.42 16.54 9.60
CA VAL A 72 -21.17 17.77 9.25
C VAL A 72 -22.66 17.50 9.20
N VAL A 73 -23.08 16.40 8.60
CA VAL A 73 -24.51 16.06 8.47
C VAL A 73 -25.11 15.64 9.80
N SER A 74 -24.40 14.84 10.59
CA SER A 74 -24.85 14.45 11.92
C SER A 74 -25.01 15.67 12.85
N CYS A 75 -24.19 16.71 12.68
CA CYS A 75 -24.23 17.94 13.47
C CYS A 75 -25.27 18.96 12.98
N CYS A 76 -25.34 19.21 11.66
CA CYS A 76 -26.02 20.38 11.11
C CYS A 76 -27.32 20.05 10.34
N CYS A 77 -27.44 18.83 9.79
CA CYS A 77 -28.50 18.50 8.82
C CYS A 77 -29.14 17.13 9.13
N GLY A 78 -30.21 17.11 9.90
CA GLY A 78 -31.01 15.89 10.17
C GLY A 78 -31.83 15.39 8.96
N ASN A 79 -31.36 15.62 7.74
CA ASN A 79 -32.09 15.27 6.52
C ASN A 79 -31.90 13.78 6.17
N LYS A 80 -33.00 13.02 6.16
CA LYS A 80 -33.02 11.57 5.86
C LYS A 80 -32.41 11.24 4.50
N LEU A 81 -32.56 12.11 3.50
CA LEU A 81 -32.00 11.90 2.17
C LEU A 81 -30.47 11.85 2.19
N PHE A 82 -29.83 12.73 2.97
CA PHE A 82 -28.37 12.77 3.06
C PHE A 82 -27.82 11.53 3.75
N LEU A 83 -28.50 11.06 4.80
CA LEU A 83 -28.11 9.85 5.52
C LEU A 83 -28.22 8.60 4.62
N TYR A 84 -29.22 8.55 3.73
CA TYR A 84 -29.34 7.48 2.74
C TYR A 84 -28.20 7.51 1.72
N THR A 85 -27.88 8.68 1.16
CA THR A 85 -26.75 8.83 0.22
C THR A 85 -25.42 8.45 0.88
N TYR A 86 -25.19 8.88 2.11
CA TYR A 86 -24.02 8.50 2.90
C TYR A 86 -23.92 6.97 3.07
N PHE A 87 -25.04 6.33 3.39
CA PHE A 87 -25.09 4.87 3.54
C PHE A 87 -24.74 4.15 2.23
N VAL A 88 -25.37 4.54 1.11
CA VAL A 88 -25.12 3.91 -0.20
C VAL A 88 -23.66 4.08 -0.63
N LEU A 89 -23.11 5.30 -0.51
CA LEU A 89 -21.70 5.56 -0.83
C LEU A 89 -20.76 4.79 0.09
N GLY A 90 -21.08 4.70 1.38
CA GLY A 90 -20.32 3.92 2.35
C GLY A 90 -20.27 2.44 2.00
N VAL A 91 -21.42 1.84 1.65
CA VAL A 91 -21.48 0.42 1.21
C VAL A 91 -20.61 0.19 -0.02
N ILE A 92 -20.71 1.07 -1.03
CA ILE A 92 -19.92 0.96 -2.25
C ILE A 92 -18.42 0.99 -1.93
N LEU A 93 -17.97 1.93 -1.10
CA LEU A 93 -16.56 2.04 -0.73
C LEU A 93 -16.08 0.84 0.10
N VAL A 94 -16.90 0.31 1.00
CA VAL A 94 -16.55 -0.92 1.74
C VAL A 94 -16.31 -2.09 0.80
N VAL A 95 -17.19 -2.27 -0.18
CA VAL A 95 -17.03 -3.33 -1.19
C VAL A 95 -15.72 -3.12 -1.96
N ILE A 96 -15.46 -1.90 -2.43
CA ILE A 96 -14.23 -1.57 -3.15
C ILE A 96 -12.98 -1.85 -2.30
N THR A 97 -12.93 -1.38 -1.05
CA THR A 97 -11.80 -1.59 -0.14
C THR A 97 -11.58 -3.09 0.13
N LEU A 98 -12.65 -3.86 0.36
CA LEU A 98 -12.54 -5.30 0.60
C LEU A 98 -12.10 -6.07 -0.65
N VAL A 99 -12.49 -5.64 -1.84
CA VAL A 99 -12.03 -6.24 -3.09
C VAL A 99 -10.53 -6.03 -3.27
N PHE A 100 -10.04 -4.78 -3.16
CA PHE A 100 -8.61 -4.50 -3.29
C PHE A 100 -7.78 -5.17 -2.19
N ALA A 101 -8.25 -5.14 -0.94
CA ALA A 101 -7.58 -5.85 0.15
C ALA A 101 -7.59 -7.37 -0.07
N GLY A 102 -8.68 -7.91 -0.62
CA GLY A 102 -8.79 -9.33 -0.99
C GLY A 102 -7.78 -9.73 -2.06
N MET A 103 -7.64 -8.92 -3.12
CA MET A 103 -6.64 -9.12 -4.18
C MET A 103 -5.21 -9.08 -3.61
N GLY A 104 -4.88 -8.05 -2.82
CA GLY A 104 -3.57 -7.98 -2.17
C GLY A 104 -3.30 -9.19 -1.25
N ALA A 105 -4.32 -9.68 -0.54
CA ALA A 105 -4.19 -10.86 0.31
C ALA A 105 -3.93 -12.14 -0.49
N THR A 106 -4.49 -12.28 -1.69
CA THR A 106 -4.24 -13.43 -2.56
C THR A 106 -2.85 -13.37 -3.16
N ASP A 107 -2.40 -12.20 -3.59
CA ASP A 107 -1.10 -12.01 -4.24
C ASP A 107 0.04 -12.28 -3.26
N LEU A 108 -0.05 -11.73 -2.04
CA LEU A 108 0.96 -11.94 -0.99
C LEU A 108 1.07 -13.40 -0.54
N LYS A 109 -0.02 -14.17 -0.62
CA LYS A 109 -0.03 -15.60 -0.27
C LYS A 109 0.35 -16.50 -1.43
N ASN A 110 0.43 -15.95 -2.63
CA ASN A 110 0.74 -16.73 -3.82
C ASN A 110 2.26 -16.90 -3.96
N GLU A 111 2.73 -18.13 -3.79
CA GLU A 111 4.13 -18.48 -4.01
C GLU A 111 4.56 -18.24 -5.47
N GLU A 112 3.64 -18.38 -6.43
CA GLU A 112 3.92 -18.09 -7.84
C GLU A 112 4.25 -16.62 -8.06
N TYR A 113 3.55 -15.73 -7.35
CA TYR A 113 3.73 -14.28 -7.45
C TYR A 113 5.09 -13.84 -6.88
N THR A 114 5.45 -14.33 -5.70
CA THR A 114 6.76 -14.06 -5.08
C THR A 114 7.90 -14.66 -5.89
N THR A 115 7.71 -15.86 -6.44
CA THR A 115 8.68 -16.51 -7.34
C THR A 115 8.86 -15.74 -8.65
N TYR A 116 7.78 -15.17 -9.20
CA TYR A 116 7.84 -14.34 -10.40
C TYR A 116 8.73 -13.10 -10.18
N ILE A 117 8.49 -12.35 -9.11
CA ILE A 117 9.29 -11.15 -8.78
C ILE A 117 10.76 -11.53 -8.60
N ARG A 118 11.05 -12.58 -7.83
CA ARG A 118 12.43 -13.05 -7.64
C ARG A 118 13.09 -13.44 -8.97
N THR A 119 12.34 -14.10 -9.85
CA THR A 119 12.84 -14.51 -11.17
C THR A 119 13.16 -13.31 -12.04
N GLN A 120 12.40 -12.22 -11.95
CA GLN A 120 12.72 -10.98 -12.67
C GLN A 120 14.02 -10.35 -12.15
N MET A 121 14.18 -10.22 -10.83
CA MET A 121 15.44 -9.74 -10.24
C MET A 121 16.65 -10.62 -10.66
N GLU A 122 16.44 -11.94 -10.77
CA GLU A 122 17.46 -12.86 -11.28
C GLU A 122 17.77 -12.63 -12.77
N ASN A 123 16.76 -12.37 -13.59
CA ASN A 123 16.93 -12.06 -15.00
C ASN A 123 17.70 -10.76 -15.19
N ASP A 124 17.38 -9.73 -14.42
CA ASP A 124 18.10 -8.45 -14.41
C ASP A 124 19.57 -8.64 -14.07
N THR A 125 19.84 -9.44 -13.04
CA THR A 125 21.21 -9.79 -12.65
C THR A 125 21.95 -10.52 -13.78
N LYS A 126 21.30 -11.51 -14.42
CA LYS A 126 21.91 -12.37 -15.46
C LYS A 126 22.12 -11.64 -16.79
N ASN A 127 21.22 -10.72 -17.15
CA ASN A 127 21.20 -10.07 -18.45
C ASN A 127 21.88 -8.70 -18.46
N TYR A 128 22.33 -8.19 -17.31
CA TYR A 128 23.01 -6.91 -17.22
C TYR A 128 24.26 -6.82 -18.13
N ASN A 129 24.27 -5.86 -19.06
CA ASN A 129 25.38 -5.67 -19.98
C ASN A 129 26.45 -4.69 -19.44
N PHE A 130 27.55 -5.24 -18.93
CA PHE A 130 28.69 -4.44 -18.46
C PHE A 130 29.52 -3.77 -19.56
N VAL A 131 29.31 -4.09 -20.84
CA VAL A 131 30.16 -3.63 -21.96
C VAL A 131 29.56 -2.39 -22.63
N ALA A 132 28.24 -2.37 -22.79
CA ALA A 132 27.51 -1.28 -23.45
C ALA A 132 26.16 -1.10 -22.74
N PRO A 133 26.14 -0.44 -21.58
CA PRO A 133 24.91 -0.19 -20.83
C PRO A 133 23.99 0.74 -21.65
N GLY A 134 22.71 0.42 -21.69
CA GLY A 134 21.66 1.25 -22.26
C GLY A 134 20.60 1.62 -21.21
N ASP A 135 19.39 1.89 -21.69
CA ASP A 135 18.26 2.28 -20.83
C ASP A 135 17.84 1.16 -19.86
N TYR A 136 18.02 -0.11 -20.27
CA TYR A 136 17.72 -1.27 -19.44
C TYR A 136 18.64 -1.34 -18.22
N GLU A 137 19.97 -1.27 -18.42
CA GLU A 137 20.94 -1.24 -17.32
C GLU A 137 20.77 -0.01 -16.44
N ALA A 138 20.43 1.15 -17.01
CA ALA A 138 20.14 2.35 -16.25
C ALA A 138 18.92 2.19 -15.33
N SER A 139 17.89 1.45 -15.78
CA SER A 139 16.73 1.12 -14.94
C SER A 139 17.13 0.20 -13.78
N ILE A 140 17.97 -0.79 -14.03
CA ILE A 140 18.48 -1.70 -12.99
C ILE A 140 19.35 -0.94 -11.98
N ASP A 141 20.25 -0.08 -12.46
CA ASP A 141 21.10 0.75 -11.61
C ASP A 141 20.27 1.70 -10.72
N LYS A 142 19.16 2.22 -11.25
CA LYS A 142 18.20 3.01 -10.48
C LYS A 142 17.56 2.18 -9.36
N ILE A 143 17.10 0.96 -9.65
CA ILE A 143 16.51 0.05 -8.64
C ILE A 143 17.50 -0.21 -7.50
N TYR A 144 18.76 -0.51 -7.82
CA TYR A 144 19.80 -0.75 -6.81
C TYR A 144 20.11 0.49 -5.97
N THR A 145 20.13 1.68 -6.60
CA THR A 145 20.43 2.93 -5.91
C THR A 145 19.28 3.37 -5.01
N GLU A 146 18.03 3.32 -5.50
CA GLU A 146 16.85 3.78 -4.77
C GLU A 146 16.52 2.87 -3.58
N ASN A 147 16.69 1.56 -3.74
CA ASN A 147 16.40 0.57 -2.68
C ASN A 147 17.64 0.19 -1.86
N GLN A 148 18.81 0.78 -2.16
CA GLN A 148 20.06 0.55 -1.44
C GLN A 148 20.41 -0.94 -1.31
N CYS A 149 20.25 -1.68 -2.40
CA CYS A 149 20.46 -3.12 -2.50
C CYS A 149 21.32 -3.46 -3.72
N CYS A 150 21.83 -4.69 -3.82
CA CYS A 150 22.62 -5.12 -4.96
C CYS A 150 22.47 -6.61 -5.25
N GLY A 151 22.06 -6.93 -6.48
CA GLY A 151 21.75 -8.30 -6.89
C GLY A 151 20.53 -8.87 -6.17
N VAL A 152 20.25 -10.15 -6.38
CA VAL A 152 19.06 -10.80 -5.81
C VAL A 152 19.24 -11.11 -4.32
N ASP A 153 20.26 -11.92 -3.99
CA ASP A 153 20.47 -12.41 -2.62
C ASP A 153 21.63 -11.68 -1.92
N TYR A 154 22.83 -11.76 -2.51
CA TYR A 154 24.02 -11.09 -2.01
C TYR A 154 24.92 -10.76 -3.19
N PHE A 155 25.56 -9.59 -3.18
CA PHE A 155 26.30 -9.11 -4.35
C PHE A 155 27.34 -10.12 -4.86
N SER A 156 27.99 -10.89 -3.96
CA SER A 156 29.04 -11.83 -4.34
C SER A 156 28.51 -13.14 -4.91
N THR A 157 27.28 -13.53 -4.58
CA THR A 157 26.63 -14.71 -5.17
C THR A 157 25.96 -14.36 -6.49
N SER A 158 25.38 -13.16 -6.58
CA SER A 158 24.74 -12.64 -7.78
C SER A 158 25.75 -12.28 -8.89
N TYR A 159 26.93 -11.76 -8.53
CA TYR A 159 27.98 -11.38 -9.49
C TYR A 159 29.32 -12.09 -9.20
N PRO A 160 29.46 -13.39 -9.57
CA PRO A 160 30.64 -14.19 -9.24
C PRO A 160 31.93 -13.74 -9.94
N THR A 161 31.83 -12.93 -11.01
CA THR A 161 32.99 -12.35 -11.70
C THR A 161 33.59 -11.15 -10.95
N GLY A 162 32.92 -10.68 -9.88
CA GLY A 162 33.33 -9.51 -9.09
C GLY A 162 33.06 -8.16 -9.78
N LYS A 163 32.51 -8.15 -10.99
CA LYS A 163 32.04 -6.93 -11.67
C LYS A 163 30.65 -6.60 -11.16
N LEU A 164 30.51 -5.42 -10.57
CA LEU A 164 29.25 -4.95 -10.01
C LEU A 164 28.67 -3.80 -10.85
N PRO A 165 27.34 -3.77 -11.05
CA PRO A 165 26.65 -2.66 -11.69
C PRO A 165 26.93 -1.33 -11.00
N ALA A 166 26.83 -0.22 -11.74
CA ALA A 166 27.11 1.11 -11.19
C ALA A 166 26.19 1.46 -10.01
N GLY A 167 24.92 1.06 -10.08
CA GLY A 167 23.91 1.31 -9.04
C GLY A 167 24.15 0.57 -7.72
N CYS A 168 25.01 -0.47 -7.72
CA CYS A 168 25.41 -1.14 -6.48
C CYS A 168 26.36 -0.29 -5.61
N CYS A 169 26.94 0.77 -6.16
CA CYS A 169 27.91 1.62 -5.48
C CYS A 169 27.23 2.83 -4.80
N LYS A 170 27.69 3.18 -3.59
CA LYS A 170 27.18 4.33 -2.83
C LYS A 170 27.70 5.67 -3.36
N ASP A 171 29.00 5.74 -3.67
CA ASP A 171 29.67 7.01 -4.01
C ASP A 171 30.77 6.88 -5.07
N THR A 172 31.15 5.67 -5.51
CA THR A 172 32.37 5.46 -6.30
C THR A 172 32.12 4.65 -7.57
N ILE A 173 31.81 5.36 -8.66
CA ILE A 173 31.63 4.75 -9.98
C ILE A 173 32.95 4.83 -10.77
N ASP A 174 33.20 3.89 -11.68
CA ASP A 174 34.32 3.97 -12.62
C ASP A 174 34.29 5.24 -13.48
N VAL A 175 35.42 5.61 -14.09
CA VAL A 175 35.63 6.76 -14.99
C VAL A 175 34.66 6.75 -16.19
N GLN A 176 34.09 5.59 -16.54
CA GLN A 176 33.05 5.44 -17.56
C GLN A 176 31.61 5.43 -17.02
N GLY A 177 31.41 5.43 -15.71
CA GLY A 177 30.08 5.44 -15.10
C GLY A 177 29.37 4.08 -15.05
N THR A 178 30.03 3.00 -15.47
CA THR A 178 29.36 1.71 -15.79
C THR A 178 29.62 0.59 -14.79
N ILE A 179 30.73 0.65 -14.04
CA ILE A 179 31.15 -0.44 -13.15
C ILE A 179 31.42 0.14 -11.77
N CYS A 180 30.88 -0.53 -10.75
CA CYS A 180 31.17 -0.23 -9.35
C CYS A 180 32.57 -0.75 -8.98
N LYS A 181 33.46 0.16 -8.54
CA LYS A 181 34.85 -0.14 -8.16
C LYS A 181 35.04 -0.36 -6.65
N GLY A 182 33.96 -0.39 -5.88
CA GLY A 182 34.01 -0.64 -4.45
C GLY A 182 34.37 -2.09 -4.13
N THR A 183 34.93 -2.33 -2.94
CA THR A 183 34.96 -3.66 -2.30
C THR A 183 34.00 -3.67 -1.11
N ALA A 184 33.44 -4.82 -0.74
CA ALA A 184 32.51 -4.90 0.41
C ALA A 184 33.15 -4.42 1.72
N GLU A 185 34.44 -4.69 1.90
CA GLU A 185 35.23 -4.24 3.05
C GLU A 185 35.38 -2.71 3.14
N SER A 186 35.23 -2.01 2.01
CA SER A 186 35.35 -0.55 1.97
C SER A 186 34.08 0.20 2.39
N GLY A 187 32.96 -0.51 2.60
CA GLY A 187 31.66 0.10 2.94
C GLY A 187 31.00 0.88 1.80
N LYS A 188 31.60 0.87 0.61
CA LYS A 188 31.19 1.66 -0.57
C LYS A 188 30.16 0.99 -1.47
N ILE A 189 29.72 -0.22 -1.13
CA ILE A 189 28.75 -1.02 -1.90
C ILE A 189 27.54 -1.31 -1.02
N TYR A 190 26.38 -1.43 -1.63
CA TYR A 190 25.22 -2.07 -1.01
C TYR A 190 25.47 -3.57 -0.88
N THR A 191 25.50 -4.07 0.36
CA THR A 191 25.81 -5.47 0.64
C THR A 191 24.56 -6.36 0.75
N GLN A 192 23.39 -5.76 0.97
CA GLN A 192 22.12 -6.48 1.08
C GLN A 192 21.56 -6.81 -0.30
N GLY A 193 20.99 -8.00 -0.48
CA GLY A 193 20.28 -8.37 -1.69
C GLY A 193 18.92 -7.68 -1.80
N CYS A 194 18.51 -7.42 -3.04
CA CYS A 194 17.23 -6.77 -3.31
C CYS A 194 16.02 -7.64 -2.94
N TRP A 195 16.15 -8.96 -2.95
CA TRP A 195 15.07 -9.86 -2.52
C TRP A 195 14.82 -9.80 -1.01
N GLU A 196 15.89 -9.81 -0.21
CA GLU A 196 15.80 -9.67 1.25
C GLU A 196 15.22 -8.29 1.60
N LYS A 197 15.77 -7.23 0.99
CA LYS A 197 15.27 -5.85 1.13
C LYS A 197 13.79 -5.74 0.78
N PHE A 198 13.38 -6.33 -0.35
CA PHE A 198 11.99 -6.30 -0.82
C PHE A 198 11.05 -7.01 0.16
N THR A 199 11.48 -8.16 0.69
CA THR A 199 10.67 -8.91 1.66
C THR A 199 10.44 -8.10 2.93
N ASP A 200 11.51 -7.50 3.47
CA ASP A 200 11.45 -6.72 4.71
C ASP A 200 10.65 -5.41 4.53
N ASP A 201 10.90 -4.66 3.45
CA ASP A 201 10.33 -3.32 3.26
C ASP A 201 8.93 -3.35 2.61
N VAL A 202 8.65 -4.36 1.78
CA VAL A 202 7.40 -4.42 0.99
C VAL A 202 6.47 -5.51 1.50
N ILE A 203 6.91 -6.77 1.58
CA ILE A 203 6.00 -7.90 1.85
C ILE A 203 5.39 -7.77 3.25
N ASP A 204 6.18 -7.47 4.27
CA ASP A 204 5.70 -7.33 5.64
C ASP A 204 4.78 -6.11 5.82
N MET A 205 5.15 -4.96 5.23
CA MET A 205 4.32 -3.75 5.25
C MET A 205 3.02 -3.92 4.47
N ALA A 206 3.07 -4.56 3.29
CA ALA A 206 1.90 -4.85 2.48
C ALA A 206 0.95 -5.82 3.19
N ALA A 207 1.48 -6.87 3.84
CA ALA A 207 0.69 -7.79 4.63
C ALA A 207 -0.01 -7.08 5.81
N ALA A 208 0.70 -6.19 6.51
CA ALA A 208 0.10 -5.35 7.55
C ALA A 208 -1.02 -4.46 6.97
N THR A 209 -0.74 -3.77 5.87
CA THR A 209 -1.70 -2.88 5.18
C THR A 209 -2.99 -3.62 4.80
N VAL A 210 -2.84 -4.78 4.16
CA VAL A 210 -3.97 -5.62 3.72
C VAL A 210 -4.78 -6.12 4.92
N ASN A 211 -4.12 -6.64 5.97
CA ASN A 211 -4.82 -7.12 7.16
C ASN A 211 -5.59 -6.00 7.88
N PHE A 212 -4.99 -4.82 7.99
CA PHE A 212 -5.68 -3.63 8.53
C PHE A 212 -6.85 -3.20 7.65
N ALA A 213 -6.72 -3.22 6.33
CA ALA A 213 -7.79 -2.87 5.40
C ALA A 213 -8.98 -3.85 5.49
N ILE A 214 -8.73 -5.15 5.65
CA ILE A 214 -9.79 -6.16 5.87
C ILE A 214 -10.52 -5.89 7.18
N PHE A 215 -9.77 -5.76 8.28
CA PHE A 215 -10.34 -5.46 9.60
C PHE A 215 -11.16 -4.17 9.58
N PHE A 216 -10.65 -3.14 8.92
CA PHE A 216 -11.32 -1.87 8.75
C PHE A 216 -12.59 -1.97 7.89
N GLY A 217 -12.57 -2.71 6.78
CA GLY A 217 -13.75 -2.96 5.96
C GLY A 217 -14.87 -3.65 6.74
N VAL A 218 -14.53 -4.61 7.61
CA VAL A 218 -15.48 -5.27 8.51
C VAL A 218 -16.06 -4.29 9.54
N LEU A 219 -15.22 -3.44 10.14
CA LEU A 219 -15.66 -2.38 11.06
C LEU A 219 -16.63 -1.41 10.39
N LEU A 220 -16.34 -0.98 9.16
CA LEU A 220 -17.22 -0.12 8.38
C LEU A 220 -18.56 -0.79 8.07
N PHE A 221 -18.55 -2.07 7.73
CA PHE A 221 -19.79 -2.83 7.53
C PHE A 221 -20.65 -2.89 8.80
N ALA A 222 -20.02 -3.13 9.96
CA ALA A 222 -20.70 -3.09 11.25
C ALA A 222 -21.30 -1.70 11.56
N LEU A 223 -20.62 -0.62 11.18
CA LEU A 223 -21.08 0.75 11.34
C LEU A 223 -22.29 1.06 10.45
N LEU A 224 -22.24 0.64 9.18
CA LEU A 224 -23.36 0.80 8.24
C LEU A 224 -24.61 0.05 8.72
N THR A 225 -24.44 -1.18 9.21
CA THR A 225 -25.57 -1.95 9.77
C THR A 225 -26.13 -1.32 11.04
N SER A 226 -25.28 -0.83 11.94
CA SER A 226 -25.68 -0.03 13.11
C SER A 226 -26.48 1.21 12.71
N THR A 227 -26.03 1.95 11.69
CA THR A 227 -26.71 3.15 11.19
C THR A 227 -28.11 2.81 10.65
N CYS A 228 -28.24 1.72 9.88
CA CYS A 228 -29.54 1.23 9.42
C CYS A 228 -30.49 0.88 10.57
N LEU A 229 -29.99 0.23 11.62
CA LEU A 229 -30.79 -0.10 12.80
C LEU A 229 -31.26 1.18 13.52
N CYS A 230 -30.37 2.17 13.68
CA CYS A 230 -30.70 3.47 14.26
C CYS A 230 -31.75 4.24 13.45
N VAL A 231 -31.70 4.19 12.11
CA VAL A 231 -32.73 4.79 11.25
C VAL A 231 -34.09 4.10 11.45
N LYS A 232 -34.14 2.77 11.43
CA LYS A 232 -35.39 2.02 11.68
C LYS A 232 -35.97 2.29 13.07
N CYS A 233 -35.13 2.40 14.11
CA CYS A 233 -35.58 2.76 15.45
C CYS A 233 -36.12 4.20 15.53
N THR A 234 -35.62 5.10 14.68
CA THR A 234 -36.11 6.48 14.59
C THR A 234 -37.45 6.56 13.84
N ASP A 235 -37.64 5.74 12.81
CA ASP A 235 -38.90 5.64 12.06
C ASP A 235 -40.04 4.95 12.85
N ALA A 236 -39.71 4.16 13.88
CA ALA A 236 -40.67 3.55 14.79
C ALA A 236 -41.22 4.54 15.86
N MET A 237 -40.73 5.77 15.91
CA MET A 237 -41.35 6.85 16.68
C MET A 237 -42.16 7.74 15.73
N PRO A 238 -43.50 7.61 15.71
CA PRO A 238 -44.32 8.63 15.06
C PRO A 238 -44.07 9.95 15.79
N ILE A 239 -43.86 11.00 15.00
CA ILE A 239 -43.92 12.39 15.46
C ILE A 239 -45.32 12.65 16.01
#